data_AF-K8GJ95-F1
#
_entry.id   AF-K8GJ95-F1
#
_cell.length_a   1.000
_cell.length_b   1.000
_cell.length_c   1.000
_cell.angle_alpha   90.00
_cell.angle_beta   90.00
_cell.angle_gamma   90.00
#
_symmetry.space_group_name_H-M   'P 1'
#
loop_
_entity.id
_entity.type
_entity.pdbx_description
1 polymer ?
#
loop_
_entity_poly.entity_id
_entity_poly.type
_entity_poly.pdbx_seq_one_letter_code
_entity_poly.pdbx_strand_id
1 'polypeptide(L)' 'MSQFTPEELHQWQLALAEANRNNIWCHCKQCDAEWVSSDEQAICQQCGSDRVEHIPCWQFPDD' A
#
# COMPACT_ATOMS: atom_id res chain seq x y z
N MET A 1 26.31 -0.88 -16.17
CA MET A 1 25.59 0.20 -16.90
C MET A 1 24.14 0.14 -16.45
N SER A 2 23.56 1.25 -16.01
CA SER A 2 22.13 1.28 -15.67
C SER A 2 21.30 1.04 -16.93
N GLN A 3 20.29 0.18 -16.84
CA GLN A 3 19.41 -0.16 -17.97
C GLN A 3 18.48 0.99 -18.37
N PHE A 4 18.35 2.03 -17.54
CA PHE A 4 17.45 3.16 -17.75
C PHE A 4 18.22 4.47 -17.74
N THR A 5 17.77 5.41 -18.58
CA THR A 5 18.11 6.83 -18.42
C THR A 5 17.52 7.37 -17.10
N PRO A 6 18.01 8.50 -16.57
CA PRO A 6 17.46 9.10 -15.35
C PRO A 6 15.96 9.41 -15.45
N GLU A 7 15.49 9.81 -16.63
CA GLU A 7 14.09 10.13 -16.87
C GLU A 7 13.22 8.86 -16.90
N GLU A 8 13.67 7.81 -17.59
CA GLU A 8 12.99 6.51 -17.57
C GLU A 8 12.92 5.91 -16.16
N LEU A 9 14.00 6.03 -15.39
CA LEU A 9 14.00 5.60 -13.99
C LEU A 9 12.97 6.37 -13.16
N HIS A 10 12.88 7.69 -13.37
CA HIS A 10 11.90 8.51 -12.66
C HIS A 10 10.46 8.15 -13.02
N GLN A 11 10.18 7.90 -14.30
CA GLN A 11 8.85 7.45 -14.75
C GLN A 11 8.45 6.12 -14.10
N TRP A 12 9.38 5.16 -14.04
CA TRP A 12 9.14 3.89 -13.35
C TRP A 12 8.89 4.06 -11.85
N GLN A 13 9.63 4.94 -11.18
CA GLN A 13 9.41 5.25 -9.76
C GLN A 13 8.04 5.88 -9.52
N LEU A 14 7.57 6.75 -10.41
CA LEU A 14 6.23 7.32 -10.32
C LEU A 14 5.14 6.26 -10.48
N ALA A 15 5.28 5.37 -11.46
CA ALA A 15 4.34 4.25 -11.66
C ALA A 15 4.31 3.30 -10.44
N LEU A 16 5.48 3.00 -9.86
CA LEU A 16 5.58 2.21 -8.63
C LEU A 16 4.94 2.91 -7.44
N ALA A 17 5.16 4.22 -7.29
CA ALA A 17 4.54 5.00 -6.22
C ALA A 17 3.02 5.01 -6.35
N GLU A 18 2.49 5.13 -7.57
CA GLU A 18 1.05 5.07 -7.83
C GLU A 18 0.47 3.68 -7.57
N ALA A 19 1.16 2.61 -7.99
CA ALA A 19 0.76 1.25 -7.69
C ALA A 19 0.80 0.96 -6.18
N ASN A 20 1.79 1.47 -5.45
CA ASN A 20 1.91 1.30 -4.00
C ASN A 20 0.78 1.98 -3.21
N ARG A 21 0.20 3.06 -3.74
CA ARG A 21 -0.91 3.78 -3.08
C ARG A 21 -2.20 2.98 -2.95
N ASN A 22 -2.37 1.79 -3.50
CA ASN A 22 -3.65 1.05 -3.33
C ASN A 22 -3.44 -0.35 -2.75
N ASN A 23 -2.33 -0.54 -2.06
CA ASN A 23 -1.74 -1.84 -1.82
C ASN A 23 -1.23 -1.93 -0.38
N ILE A 24 -1.95 -1.34 0.57
CA ILE A 24 -1.67 -1.52 2.00
C ILE A 24 -2.81 -2.33 2.58
N TRP A 25 -2.55 -3.59 2.87
CA TRP A 25 -3.48 -4.40 3.65
C TRP A 25 -3.37 -3.98 5.12
N CYS A 26 -4.50 -3.64 5.70
CA CYS A 26 -4.63 -3.16 7.06
C CYS A 26 -5.38 -4.19 7.90
N HIS A 27 -4.83 -4.55 9.05
CA HIS A 27 -5.49 -5.41 10.03
C HIS A 27 -5.50 -4.77 11.41
N CYS A 28 -6.70 -4.54 11.96
CA CYS A 28 -6.84 -3.97 13.28
C CYS A 28 -6.64 -5.04 14.36
N LYS A 29 -5.60 -4.90 15.19
CA LYS A 29 -5.28 -5.83 16.29
C LYS A 29 -6.26 -5.76 17.47
N GLN A 30 -7.29 -4.92 17.40
CA GLN A 30 -8.26 -4.70 18.48
C GLN A 30 -9.64 -5.29 18.17
N CYS A 31 -10.10 -5.20 16.92
CA CYS A 31 -11.41 -5.72 16.51
C CYS A 31 -11.34 -6.69 15.33
N ASP A 32 -10.13 -7.08 14.92
CA ASP A 32 -9.84 -8.01 13.83
C ASP A 32 -10.40 -7.60 12.47
N ALA A 33 -10.73 -6.31 12.28
CA ALA A 33 -11.16 -5.80 11.00
C ALA A 33 -10.00 -5.81 10.00
N GLU A 34 -10.27 -6.24 8.76
CA GLU A 34 -9.31 -6.32 7.66
C GLU A 34 -9.81 -5.46 6.48
N TRP A 35 -8.95 -4.63 5.91
CA TRP A 35 -9.28 -3.80 4.75
C TRP A 35 -8.04 -3.46 3.93
N VAL A 36 -8.22 -2.89 2.74
CA VAL A 36 -7.13 -2.32 1.94
C VAL A 36 -7.23 -0.80 2.00
N SER A 37 -6.09 -0.14 2.21
CA SER A 37 -5.98 1.31 2.25
C SER A 37 -4.86 1.80 1.36
N SER A 38 -4.95 3.09 1.06
CA SER A 38 -3.91 3.88 0.42
C SER A 38 -3.01 4.61 1.41
N ASP A 39 -3.39 4.59 2.70
CA ASP A 39 -2.81 5.41 3.74
C ASP A 39 -2.02 4.54 4.72
N GLU A 40 -0.72 4.82 4.83
CA GLU A 40 0.21 4.15 5.77
C GLU A 40 -0.08 4.47 7.24
N GLN A 41 -0.96 5.43 7.51
CA GLN A 41 -1.43 5.84 8.84
C GLN A 41 -2.94 5.58 9.01
N ALA A 42 -3.52 4.71 8.18
CA ALA A 42 -4.95 4.38 8.27
C ALA A 42 -5.32 3.84 9.66
N ILE A 43 -6.27 4.50 10.32
CA ILE A 43 -6.90 4.03 11.55
C ILE A 43 -8.09 3.10 11.26
N CYS A 44 -8.43 2.24 12.20
CA CYS A 44 -9.57 1.37 12.06
C CYS A 44 -10.89 2.16 12.11
N GLN A 45 -11.66 2.14 11.02
CA GLN A 45 -12.94 2.84 10.94
C GLN A 45 -14.06 2.17 11.75
N GLN A 46 -13.91 0.89 12.13
CA GLN A 46 -14.92 0.18 12.93
C GLN A 46 -14.82 0.47 14.42
N CYS A 47 -13.61 0.50 14.99
CA CYS A 47 -13.40 0.67 16.42
C CYS A 47 -12.64 1.95 16.81
N GLY A 48 -12.13 2.71 15.84
CA GLY A 48 -11.35 3.93 16.07
C GLY A 48 -9.92 3.69 16.55
N SER A 49 -9.46 2.43 16.60
CA SER A 49 -8.12 2.09 17.07
C SER A 49 -7.04 2.46 16.05
N ASP A 50 -5.92 2.99 16.53
CA ASP A 50 -4.68 3.18 15.78
C ASP A 50 -3.79 1.92 15.74
N ARG A 51 -4.17 0.87 16.48
CA ARG A 51 -3.45 -0.42 16.53
C ARG A 51 -3.72 -1.25 15.28
N VAL A 52 -3.30 -0.73 14.14
CA VAL A 52 -3.46 -1.34 12.82
C VAL A 52 -2.10 -1.83 12.34
N GLU A 53 -2.06 -3.07 11.83
CA GLU A 53 -0.92 -3.60 11.11
C GLU A 53 -1.06 -3.24 9.64
N HIS A 54 -0.06 -2.56 9.09
CA HIS A 54 -0.01 -2.14 7.69
C HIS A 54 1.01 -3.00 6.96
N ILE A 55 0.51 -3.87 6.07
CA ILE A 55 1.32 -4.77 5.26
C ILE A 55 1.20 -4.35 3.81
N PRO A 56 2.30 -3.97 3.13
CA PRO A 56 2.29 -3.77 1.70
C PRO A 56 1.86 -5.06 0.99
N CYS A 57 0.76 -5.02 0.24
CA CYS A 57 0.23 -6.13 -0.53
C CYS A 57 0.15 -5.74 -2.01
N TRP A 58 1.00 -6.31 -2.86
CA TRP A 58 0.84 -6.15 -4.30
C TRP A 58 -0.19 -7.15 -4.81
N GLN A 59 -1.38 -6.64 -5.12
CA GLN A 59 -2.44 -7.41 -5.77
C GLN A 59 -2.17 -7.38 -7.28
N PHE A 60 -1.76 -8.51 -7.84
CA PHE A 60 -1.77 -8.70 -9.29
C PHE A 60 -3.16 -9.21 -9.66
N PRO A 61 -3.81 -8.66 -10.71
CA PRO A 61 -5.03 -9.26 -11.24
C PRO A 61 -4.74 -10.71 -11.64
N ASP A 62 -5.67 -11.61 -11.34
CA ASP A 62 -5.49 -13.06 -11.58
C ASP A 62 -5.66 -13.44 -13.07
N ASP A 63 -6.07 -12.50 -13.95
CA ASP A 63 -6.22 -12.69 -15.41
C ASP A 63 -6.02 -11.37 -16.19
#